data_AF-A0A2W4L484-F1
#
_entry.id   AF-A0A2W4L484-F1
#
_cell.length_a   1.000
_cell.length_b   1.000
_cell.length_c   1.000
_cell.angle_alpha   90.00
_cell.angle_beta   90.00
_cell.angle_gamma   90.00
#
_symmetry.space_group_name_H-M   'P 1'
#
loop_
_entity.id
_entity.type
_entity.pdbx_description
1 polymer ?
#
loop_
_entity_poly.entity_id
_entity_poly.type
_entity_poly.pdbx_seq_one_letter_code
_entity_poly.pdbx_strand_id
1 'polypeptide(L)'
;RTAVLERAETFAIRANDMASELATQRDDLLHEARETVTSINAIAEDLARIERQIAIAKGGGSDAADLMQEREQLLRKLGEFVDIRVIEDGGGGIVVQAAGATLVEGGRANGLGVDLDSDGRMRIFATPRNGPASEVTRFLSGGKLAALREARDEDLFELQSALDEFVFDVGTAINQQHAAGYGLDGVSGRNLFDVGGTSVGAARAIRVSADVFERPDRIAAAGSADSLPGGSDNAVALVRLGSSPIVNGNPPSTAYGSIVANIGLKVSRAEGEVAHREAVHSQLEAIWQSTSGVSLDEEMVALSKFQRAYEAASRVLSTIDRLLEDLMQVVR
;
A
#
# COMPACT_ATOMS: atom_id res chain seq x y z
N ARG A 1 -17.39 -25.10 -35.55
CA ARG A 1 -17.59 -23.64 -35.67
C ARG A 1 -18.32 -23.10 -34.44
N THR A 2 -19.48 -23.65 -34.05
CA THR A 2 -20.16 -23.28 -32.78
C THR A 2 -19.23 -23.40 -31.56
N ALA A 3 -18.59 -24.55 -31.36
CA ALA A 3 -17.61 -24.72 -30.28
C ALA A 3 -16.39 -23.77 -30.36
N VAL A 4 -16.07 -23.22 -31.53
CA VAL A 4 -15.00 -22.22 -31.68
C VAL A 4 -15.49 -20.87 -31.20
N LEU A 5 -16.72 -20.47 -31.56
CA LEU A 5 -17.35 -19.26 -31.05
C LEU A 5 -17.52 -19.30 -29.53
N GLU A 6 -18.02 -20.40 -28.98
CA GLU A 6 -18.15 -20.57 -27.52
C GLU A 6 -16.82 -20.42 -26.79
N ARG A 7 -15.72 -20.96 -27.35
CA ARG A 7 -14.37 -20.80 -26.79
C ARG A 7 -13.84 -19.38 -26.94
N ALA A 8 -14.13 -18.70 -28.05
CA ALA A 8 -13.77 -17.30 -28.25
C ALA A 8 -14.51 -16.40 -27.25
N GLU A 9 -15.79 -16.64 -27.04
CA GLU A 9 -16.59 -15.95 -26.03
C GLU A 9 -16.07 -16.22 -24.61
N THR A 10 -15.78 -17.48 -24.28
CA THR A 10 -15.17 -17.85 -22.99
C THR A 10 -13.83 -17.13 -22.77
N PHE A 11 -12.99 -17.00 -23.80
CA PHE A 11 -11.74 -16.26 -23.71
C PHE A 11 -11.98 -14.76 -23.41
N ALA A 12 -12.91 -14.13 -24.14
CA ALA A 12 -13.24 -12.73 -23.92
C ALA A 12 -13.80 -12.48 -22.51
N ILE A 13 -14.76 -13.31 -22.06
CA ILE A 13 -15.33 -13.22 -20.71
C ILE A 13 -14.25 -13.34 -19.65
N ARG A 14 -13.34 -14.34 -19.76
CA ARG A 14 -12.25 -14.50 -18.78
C ARG A 14 -11.32 -13.29 -18.75
N ALA A 15 -11.00 -12.71 -19.90
CA ALA A 15 -10.21 -11.48 -19.95
C ALA A 15 -10.93 -10.31 -19.28
N ASN A 16 -12.24 -10.16 -19.54
CA ASN A 16 -13.05 -9.12 -18.91
C ASN A 16 -13.13 -9.31 -17.38
N ASP A 17 -13.36 -10.53 -16.92
CA ASP A 17 -13.45 -10.88 -15.49
C ASP A 17 -12.13 -10.56 -14.78
N MET A 18 -10.99 -10.97 -15.37
CA MET A 18 -9.68 -10.68 -14.81
C MET A 18 -9.40 -9.16 -14.77
N ALA A 19 -9.73 -8.43 -15.83
CA ALA A 19 -9.56 -6.98 -15.86
C ALA A 19 -10.47 -6.27 -14.83
N SER A 20 -11.69 -6.77 -14.64
CA SER A 20 -12.63 -6.25 -13.64
C SER A 20 -12.14 -6.52 -12.22
N GLU A 21 -11.63 -7.73 -11.95
CA GLU A 21 -11.07 -8.10 -10.64
C GLU A 21 -9.88 -7.22 -10.26
N LEU A 22 -8.95 -6.98 -11.20
CA LEU A 22 -7.82 -6.07 -10.97
C LEU A 22 -8.28 -4.63 -10.69
N ALA A 23 -9.32 -4.15 -11.40
CA ALA A 23 -9.88 -2.84 -11.15
C ALA A 23 -10.50 -2.74 -9.75
N THR A 24 -11.28 -3.75 -9.35
CA THR A 24 -11.87 -3.83 -8.00
C THR A 24 -10.78 -3.81 -6.92
N GLN A 25 -9.73 -4.62 -7.07
CA GLN A 25 -8.61 -4.64 -6.12
C GLN A 25 -7.91 -3.27 -6.01
N ARG A 26 -7.75 -2.54 -7.12
CA ARG A 26 -7.19 -1.18 -7.10
C ARG A 26 -8.10 -0.17 -6.39
N ASP A 27 -9.41 -0.33 -6.51
CA ASP A 27 -10.38 0.52 -5.80
C ASP A 27 -10.44 0.19 -4.30
N ASP A 28 -10.33 -1.09 -3.94
CA ASP A 28 -10.26 -1.55 -2.54
C ASP A 28 -8.99 -1.02 -1.85
N LEU A 29 -7.84 -1.08 -2.50
CA LEU A 29 -6.59 -0.50 -1.96
C LEU A 29 -6.67 1.02 -1.79
N LEU A 30 -7.39 1.72 -2.68
CA LEU A 30 -7.65 3.16 -2.52
C LEU A 30 -8.56 3.43 -1.32
N HIS A 31 -9.58 2.60 -1.12
CA HIS A 31 -10.45 2.70 0.05
C HIS A 31 -9.65 2.51 1.34
N GLU A 32 -8.82 1.47 1.40
CA GLU A 32 -7.96 1.19 2.53
C GLU A 32 -6.94 2.32 2.78
N ALA A 33 -6.42 2.96 1.72
CA ALA A 33 -5.53 4.11 1.84
C ALA A 33 -6.24 5.32 2.48
N ARG A 34 -7.53 5.55 2.14
CA ARG A 34 -8.35 6.62 2.74
C ARG A 34 -8.64 6.34 4.22
N GLU A 35 -8.92 5.09 4.58
CA GLU A 35 -9.09 4.69 5.98
C GLU A 35 -7.79 4.82 6.78
N THR A 36 -6.66 4.48 6.15
CA THR A 36 -5.32 4.66 6.72
C THR A 36 -5.03 6.13 7.00
N VAL A 37 -5.33 7.03 6.06
CA VAL A 37 -5.21 8.49 6.28
C VAL A 37 -6.15 9.00 7.36
N THR A 38 -7.37 8.47 7.45
CA THR A 38 -8.30 8.81 8.54
C THR A 38 -7.72 8.45 9.90
N SER A 39 -7.10 7.26 10.00
CA SER A 39 -6.43 6.79 11.22
C SER A 39 -5.21 7.66 11.58
N ILE A 40 -4.39 8.02 10.57
CA ILE A 40 -3.25 8.93 10.75
C ILE A 40 -3.70 10.27 11.32
N ASN A 41 -4.76 10.86 10.76
CA ASN A 41 -5.28 12.15 11.21
C ASN A 41 -5.81 12.08 12.64
N ALA A 42 -6.52 11.01 13.01
CA ALA A 42 -7.00 10.81 14.37
C ALA A 42 -5.85 10.71 15.38
N ILE A 43 -4.81 9.92 15.06
CA ILE A 43 -3.62 9.79 15.92
C ILE A 43 -2.88 11.13 16.04
N ALA A 44 -2.78 11.91 14.96
CA ALA A 44 -2.18 13.23 14.99
C ALA A 44 -2.93 14.19 15.91
N GLU A 45 -4.26 14.17 15.89
CA GLU A 45 -5.11 14.97 16.80
C GLU A 45 -4.94 14.56 18.26
N ASP A 46 -4.89 13.26 18.54
CA ASP A 46 -4.63 12.72 19.88
C ASP A 46 -3.24 13.12 20.38
N LEU A 47 -2.22 13.02 19.53
CA LEU A 47 -0.86 13.42 19.86
C LEU A 47 -0.77 14.93 20.15
N ALA A 48 -1.44 15.76 19.34
CA ALA A 48 -1.54 17.19 19.58
C ALA A 48 -2.25 17.53 20.91
N ARG A 49 -3.25 16.73 21.31
CA ARG A 49 -3.91 16.85 22.62
C ARG A 49 -2.95 16.51 23.76
N ILE A 50 -2.24 15.39 23.67
CA ILE A 50 -1.26 14.95 24.68
C ILE A 50 -0.14 15.97 24.83
N GLU A 51 0.39 16.51 23.73
CA GLU A 51 1.45 17.53 23.78
C GLU A 51 1.03 18.79 24.56
N ARG A 52 -0.25 19.20 24.47
CA ARG A 52 -0.78 20.29 25.31
C ARG A 52 -0.85 19.90 26.79
N GLN A 53 -1.27 18.67 27.09
CA GLN A 53 -1.33 18.18 28.47
C GLN A 53 0.06 18.08 29.09
N ILE A 54 1.05 17.56 28.36
CA ILE A 54 2.46 17.51 28.77
C ILE A 54 3.00 18.93 29.01
N ALA A 55 2.69 19.89 28.14
CA ALA A 55 3.12 21.27 28.31
C ALA A 55 2.57 21.92 29.60
N ILE A 56 1.34 21.57 30.00
CA ILE A 56 0.71 22.05 31.25
C ILE A 56 1.27 21.29 32.47
N ALA A 57 1.53 19.99 32.34
CA ALA A 57 2.02 19.13 33.41
C ALA A 57 3.48 19.40 33.82
N LYS A 58 4.17 20.35 33.17
CA LYS A 58 5.53 20.81 33.52
C LYS A 58 5.53 21.53 34.88
N GLY A 59 5.58 20.71 35.93
CA GLY A 59 5.61 21.05 37.36
C GLY A 59 5.88 19.83 38.28
N GLY A 60 5.81 18.60 37.76
CA GLY A 60 6.26 17.36 38.42
C GLY A 60 5.14 16.54 39.08
N GLY A 61 5.00 15.26 38.68
CA GLY A 61 4.04 14.29 39.21
C GLY A 61 3.94 13.01 38.35
N SER A 62 3.19 11.99 38.82
CA SER A 62 2.88 10.74 38.08
C SER A 62 2.25 11.01 36.71
N ASP A 63 1.33 11.99 36.66
CA ASP A 63 0.54 12.32 35.47
C ASP A 63 1.40 12.71 34.25
N ALA A 64 2.57 13.33 34.48
CA ALA A 64 3.47 13.70 33.38
C ALA A 64 4.17 12.48 32.76
N ALA A 65 4.50 11.47 33.57
CA ALA A 65 5.14 10.24 33.10
C ALA A 65 4.15 9.40 32.29
N ASP A 66 2.91 9.27 32.75
CA ASP A 66 1.85 8.51 32.07
C ASP A 66 1.55 9.12 30.68
N LEU A 67 1.46 10.46 30.59
CA LEU A 67 1.26 11.16 29.31
C LEU A 67 2.43 10.96 28.33
N MET A 68 3.67 10.90 28.83
CA MET A 68 4.84 10.62 27.99
C MET A 68 4.83 9.19 27.46
N GLN A 69 4.34 8.22 28.23
CA GLN A 69 4.16 6.85 27.77
C GLN A 69 3.07 6.76 26.69
N GLU A 70 1.92 7.43 26.90
CA GLU A 70 0.84 7.47 25.91
C GLU A 70 1.30 8.14 24.60
N ARG A 71 2.06 9.25 24.70
CA ARG A 71 2.71 9.88 23.54
C ARG A 71 3.55 8.90 22.73
N GLU A 72 4.42 8.18 23.40
CA GLU A 72 5.34 7.23 22.77
C GLU A 72 4.56 6.07 22.11
N GLN A 73 3.48 5.59 22.75
CA GLN A 73 2.59 4.60 22.13
C GLN A 73 1.91 5.12 20.86
N LEU A 74 1.43 6.37 20.88
CA LEU A 74 0.83 7.00 19.69
C LEU A 74 1.85 7.19 18.57
N LEU A 75 3.09 7.59 18.89
CA LEU A 75 4.18 7.72 17.90
C LEU A 75 4.47 6.38 17.23
N ARG A 76 4.58 5.29 17.99
CA ARG A 76 4.76 3.95 17.42
C ARG A 76 3.61 3.54 16.50
N LYS A 77 2.37 3.73 16.96
CA LYS A 77 1.17 3.41 16.18
C LYS A 77 1.08 4.25 14.91
N LEU A 78 1.47 5.52 14.96
CA LEU A 78 1.53 6.39 13.79
C LEU A 78 2.56 5.88 12.78
N GLY A 79 3.73 5.44 13.26
CA GLY A 79 4.81 4.86 12.47
C GLY A 79 4.43 3.60 11.68
N GLU A 80 3.45 2.83 12.16
CA GLU A 80 2.90 1.67 11.42
C GLU A 80 2.17 2.11 10.15
N PHE A 81 1.50 3.26 10.18
CA PHE A 81 0.70 3.76 9.06
C PHE A 81 1.51 4.60 8.07
N VAL A 82 2.46 5.39 8.55
CA VAL A 82 3.28 6.29 7.74
C VAL A 82 4.66 6.46 8.37
N ASP A 83 5.69 6.57 7.55
CA ASP A 83 7.02 6.94 8.04
C ASP A 83 6.99 8.31 8.72
N ILE A 84 7.54 8.37 9.94
CA ILE A 84 7.56 9.58 10.76
C ILE A 84 8.97 9.96 11.19
N ARG A 85 9.18 11.27 11.32
CA ARG A 85 10.35 11.86 11.96
C ARG A 85 9.91 12.69 13.14
N VAL A 86 10.46 12.41 14.31
CA VAL A 86 10.20 13.14 15.56
C VAL A 86 11.40 14.02 15.88
N ILE A 87 11.14 15.30 16.18
CA ILE A 87 12.15 16.31 16.53
C ILE A 87 11.74 16.92 17.87
N GLU A 88 12.62 16.88 18.87
CA GLU A 88 12.38 17.53 20.16
C GLU A 88 12.70 19.03 20.09
N ASP A 89 11.83 19.88 20.64
CA ASP A 89 11.96 21.34 20.53
C ASP A 89 12.86 21.99 21.60
N GLY A 90 13.62 21.19 22.36
CA GLY A 90 14.50 21.64 23.45
C GLY A 90 13.77 22.15 24.71
N GLY A 91 12.48 22.48 24.58
CA GLY A 91 11.58 22.81 25.69
C GLY A 91 10.86 21.57 26.24
N GLY A 92 11.01 20.40 25.62
CA GLY A 92 10.36 19.13 25.97
C GLY A 92 9.04 18.87 25.25
N GLY A 93 8.70 19.66 24.23
CA GLY A 93 7.67 19.33 23.25
C GLY A 93 8.26 18.65 22.02
N ILE A 94 7.42 18.15 21.12
CA ILE A 94 7.85 17.52 19.86
C ILE A 94 7.23 18.16 18.62
N VAL A 95 7.96 18.03 17.51
CA VAL A 95 7.49 18.21 16.15
C VAL A 95 7.52 16.85 15.45
N VAL A 96 6.39 16.43 14.90
CA VAL A 96 6.28 15.20 14.12
C VAL A 96 6.08 15.54 12.67
N GLN A 97 6.95 15.02 11.81
CA GLN A 97 6.85 15.11 10.37
C GLN A 97 6.47 13.76 9.78
N ALA A 98 5.60 13.76 8.76
CA ALA A 98 5.20 12.60 7.99
C ALA A 98 5.14 12.97 6.51
N ALA A 99 5.62 12.09 5.62
CA ALA A 99 5.71 12.35 4.17
C ALA A 99 6.33 13.73 3.85
N GLY A 100 7.37 14.14 4.59
CA GLY A 100 8.05 15.43 4.37
C GLY A 100 7.29 16.69 4.80
N ALA A 101 6.12 16.56 5.43
CA ALA A 101 5.34 17.67 5.97
C ALA A 101 5.19 17.59 7.49
N THR A 102 5.07 18.73 8.18
CA THR A 102 4.77 18.78 9.61
C THR A 102 3.34 18.31 9.85
N LEU A 103 3.19 17.22 10.59
CA LEU A 103 1.90 16.64 10.98
C LEU A 103 1.46 17.13 12.36
N VAL A 104 2.38 17.20 13.33
CA VAL A 104 2.09 17.72 14.68
C VAL A 104 3.17 18.69 15.11
N GLU A 105 2.77 19.86 15.60
CA GLU A 105 3.69 20.88 16.14
C GLU A 105 2.95 21.79 17.12
N GLY A 106 3.58 22.10 18.27
CA GLY A 106 3.07 23.08 19.22
C GLY A 106 1.64 22.77 19.72
N GLY A 107 1.34 21.49 19.93
CA GLY A 107 0.00 21.04 20.38
C GLY A 107 -1.10 21.20 19.33
N ARG A 108 -0.74 21.23 18.05
CA ARG A 108 -1.67 21.31 16.91
C ARG A 108 -1.36 20.18 15.91
N ALA A 109 -2.43 19.65 15.30
CA ALA A 109 -2.33 18.68 14.22
C ALA A 109 -2.69 19.33 12.87
N ASN A 110 -1.98 18.92 11.82
CA ASN A 110 -2.33 19.14 10.42
C ASN A 110 -2.93 17.85 9.85
N GLY A 111 -3.57 17.93 8.68
CA GLY A 111 -4.20 16.77 8.06
C GLY A 111 -3.37 16.21 6.90
N LEU A 112 -3.46 14.90 6.68
CA LEU A 112 -3.16 14.26 5.41
C LEU A 112 -4.46 14.00 4.62
N GLY A 113 -4.33 13.92 3.31
CA GLY A 113 -5.41 13.55 2.38
C GLY A 113 -4.90 12.62 1.29
N VAL A 114 -5.80 11.81 0.73
CA VAL A 114 -5.57 10.92 -0.41
C VAL A 114 -6.61 11.21 -1.48
N ASP A 115 -6.16 11.43 -2.72
CA ASP A 115 -7.02 11.45 -3.90
C ASP A 115 -6.39 10.70 -5.09
N LEU A 116 -7.03 10.79 -6.25
CA LEU A 116 -6.46 10.34 -7.52
C LEU A 116 -6.14 11.56 -8.40
N ASP A 117 -5.04 11.48 -9.15
CA ASP A 117 -4.76 12.40 -10.25
C ASP A 117 -5.59 12.11 -11.52
N SER A 118 -5.36 12.88 -12.58
CA SER A 118 -6.03 12.70 -13.87
C SER A 118 -5.73 11.37 -14.54
N ASP A 119 -4.60 10.74 -14.20
CA ASP A 119 -4.16 9.46 -14.74
C ASP A 119 -4.61 8.28 -13.84
N GLY A 120 -5.35 8.58 -12.77
CA GLY A 120 -5.86 7.60 -11.82
C GLY A 120 -4.83 7.09 -10.82
N ARG A 121 -3.68 7.77 -10.66
CA ARG A 121 -2.65 7.45 -9.67
C ARG A 121 -2.95 8.13 -8.34
N MET A 122 -2.60 7.47 -7.24
CA MET A 122 -2.82 7.96 -5.90
C MET A 122 -1.88 9.13 -5.58
N ARG A 123 -2.46 10.22 -5.08
CA ARG A 123 -1.72 11.38 -4.58
C ARG A 123 -2.00 11.60 -3.11
N ILE A 124 -0.95 11.98 -2.39
CA ILE A 124 -1.02 12.33 -0.97
C ILE A 124 -0.82 13.83 -0.81
N PHE A 125 -1.67 14.45 0.01
CA PHE A 125 -1.58 15.87 0.32
C PHE A 125 -1.40 16.09 1.81
N ALA A 126 -0.58 17.07 2.16
CA ALA A 126 -0.58 17.65 3.49
C ALA A 126 -1.42 18.94 3.46
N THR A 127 -2.37 19.04 4.38
CA THR A 127 -3.27 20.19 4.55
C THR A 127 -2.98 20.85 5.89
N PRO A 128 -2.24 21.98 5.91
CA PRO A 128 -2.07 22.79 7.10
C PRO A 128 -3.42 23.37 7.53
N ARG A 129 -3.64 23.55 8.83
CA ARG A 129 -4.93 24.06 9.35
C ARG A 129 -5.35 25.42 8.75
N ASN A 130 -4.38 26.28 8.43
CA ASN A 130 -4.60 27.63 7.92
C ASN A 130 -3.90 27.88 6.56
N GLY A 131 -3.70 26.83 5.76
CA GLY A 131 -2.94 26.94 4.51
C GLY A 131 -3.54 26.09 3.39
N PRO A 132 -3.08 26.30 2.14
CA PRO A 132 -3.48 25.46 1.03
C PRO A 132 -2.92 24.05 1.21
N ALA A 133 -3.63 23.05 0.69
CA ALA A 133 -3.10 21.70 0.56
C ALA A 133 -1.88 21.71 -0.37
N SER A 134 -0.88 20.89 -0.04
CA SER A 134 0.34 20.71 -0.84
C SER A 134 0.57 19.22 -1.08
N GLU A 135 0.95 18.87 -2.32
CA GLU A 135 1.21 17.49 -2.67
C GLU A 135 2.54 17.01 -2.08
N VAL A 136 2.49 15.87 -1.40
CA VAL A 136 3.63 15.25 -0.70
C VAL A 136 3.89 13.82 -1.14
N THR A 137 3.20 13.33 -2.18
CA THR A 137 3.29 11.96 -2.71
C THR A 137 4.72 11.44 -2.81
N ARG A 138 5.64 12.23 -3.39
CA ARG A 138 7.06 11.86 -3.61
C ARG A 138 7.89 11.64 -2.33
N PHE A 139 7.40 12.08 -1.19
CA PHE A 139 8.09 11.95 0.10
C PHE A 139 7.54 10.79 0.93
N LEU A 140 6.47 10.14 0.46
CA LEU A 140 5.96 8.92 1.07
C LEU A 140 6.96 7.79 0.82
N SER A 141 7.59 7.30 1.88
CA SER A 141 8.69 6.33 1.77
C SER A 141 8.54 5.09 2.67
N GLY A 142 7.52 5.05 3.53
CA GLY A 142 7.29 3.92 4.43
C GLY A 142 5.93 3.96 5.13
N GLY A 143 5.67 2.91 5.91
CA GLY A 143 4.39 2.64 6.55
C GLY A 143 3.35 2.03 5.60
N LYS A 144 2.22 1.61 6.17
CA LYS A 144 1.11 0.99 5.43
C LYS A 144 0.65 1.82 4.23
N LEU A 145 0.58 3.15 4.35
CA LEU A 145 0.13 4.03 3.28
C LEU A 145 1.05 3.98 2.04
N ALA A 146 2.36 3.85 2.24
CA ALA A 146 3.32 3.70 1.14
C ALA A 146 3.12 2.37 0.40
N ALA A 147 2.95 1.28 1.15
CA ALA A 147 2.74 -0.06 0.61
C ALA A 147 1.42 -0.16 -0.19
N LEU A 148 0.34 0.45 0.30
CA LEU A 148 -0.94 0.50 -0.41
C LEU A 148 -0.81 1.22 -1.76
N ARG A 149 -0.06 2.33 -1.79
CA ARG A 149 0.22 3.05 -3.04
C ARG A 149 1.04 2.18 -4.00
N GLU A 150 2.13 1.58 -3.53
CA GLU A 150 3.00 0.72 -4.35
C GLU A 150 2.22 -0.45 -4.96
N ALA A 151 1.46 -1.19 -4.14
CA ALA A 151 0.65 -2.30 -4.62
C ALA A 151 -0.39 -1.85 -5.67
N ARG A 152 -1.07 -0.72 -5.44
CA ARG A 152 -2.14 -0.23 -6.32
C ARG A 152 -1.63 0.34 -7.65
N ASP A 153 -0.60 1.18 -7.58
CA ASP A 153 -0.18 2.05 -8.67
C ASP A 153 1.05 1.54 -9.42
N GLU A 154 1.79 0.61 -8.83
CA GLU A 154 2.97 0.01 -9.45
C GLU A 154 2.66 -1.45 -9.77
N ASP A 155 2.39 -2.30 -8.77
CA ASP A 155 2.23 -3.75 -8.99
C ASP A 155 0.97 -4.13 -9.77
N LEU A 156 -0.21 -3.71 -9.31
CA LEU A 156 -1.47 -4.02 -9.99
C LEU A 156 -1.61 -3.27 -11.31
N PHE A 157 -1.03 -2.07 -11.43
CA PHE A 157 -1.03 -1.33 -12.69
C PHE A 157 -0.16 -2.02 -13.75
N GLU A 158 1.01 -2.53 -13.37
CA GLU A 158 1.88 -3.32 -14.26
C GLU A 158 1.17 -4.61 -14.71
N LEU A 159 0.52 -5.31 -13.78
CA LEU A 159 -0.23 -6.53 -14.08
C LEU A 159 -1.42 -6.26 -15.03
N GLN A 160 -2.18 -5.19 -14.79
CA GLN A 160 -3.26 -4.77 -15.68
C GLN A 160 -2.75 -4.45 -17.08
N SER A 161 -1.66 -3.69 -17.17
CA SER A 161 -1.05 -3.31 -18.45
C SER A 161 -0.57 -4.53 -19.24
N ALA A 162 0.06 -5.50 -18.57
CA ALA A 162 0.51 -6.73 -19.19
C ALA A 162 -0.64 -7.63 -19.67
N LEU A 163 -1.74 -7.69 -18.91
CA LEU A 163 -2.95 -8.41 -19.31
C LEU A 163 -3.61 -7.76 -20.54
N ASP A 164 -3.73 -6.43 -20.52
CA ASP A 164 -4.26 -5.62 -21.62
C ASP A 164 -3.46 -5.83 -22.91
N GLU A 165 -2.14 -5.75 -22.83
CA GLU A 165 -1.24 -6.01 -23.96
C GLU A 165 -1.36 -7.45 -24.49
N PHE A 166 -1.36 -8.44 -23.59
CA PHE A 166 -1.54 -9.85 -23.97
C PHE A 166 -2.83 -10.08 -24.74
N VAL A 167 -3.95 -9.56 -24.24
CA VAL A 167 -5.26 -9.72 -24.87
C VAL A 167 -5.32 -9.00 -26.22
N PHE A 168 -4.76 -7.79 -26.30
CA PHE A 168 -4.71 -7.01 -27.52
C PHE A 168 -3.91 -7.73 -28.62
N ASP A 169 -2.72 -8.23 -28.30
CA ASP A 169 -1.84 -8.91 -29.25
C ASP A 169 -2.47 -10.22 -29.75
N VAL A 170 -2.98 -11.04 -28.84
CA VAL A 170 -3.64 -12.31 -29.17
C VAL A 170 -4.87 -12.06 -30.05
N GLY A 171 -5.74 -11.14 -29.64
CA GLY A 171 -6.95 -10.84 -30.39
C GLY A 171 -6.65 -10.21 -31.76
N THR A 172 -5.63 -9.35 -31.85
CA THR A 172 -5.19 -8.73 -33.11
C THR A 172 -4.60 -9.78 -34.06
N ALA A 173 -3.73 -10.67 -33.60
CA ALA A 173 -3.15 -11.72 -34.42
C ALA A 173 -4.23 -12.69 -34.94
N ILE A 174 -5.18 -13.06 -34.08
CA ILE A 174 -6.33 -13.88 -34.48
C ILE A 174 -7.20 -13.15 -35.50
N ASN A 175 -7.47 -11.87 -35.31
CA ASN A 175 -8.25 -11.07 -36.26
C ASN A 175 -7.58 -10.99 -37.63
N GLN A 176 -6.27 -10.72 -37.67
CA GLN A 176 -5.51 -10.68 -38.92
C GLN A 176 -5.61 -12.01 -39.68
N GLN A 177 -5.42 -13.15 -39.00
CA GLN A 177 -5.51 -14.46 -39.64
C GLN A 177 -6.96 -14.84 -39.99
N HIS A 178 -7.94 -14.50 -39.15
CA HIS A 178 -9.35 -14.77 -39.42
C HIS A 178 -9.84 -13.96 -40.62
N ALA A 179 -9.46 -12.68 -40.74
CA ALA A 179 -9.81 -11.82 -41.85
C ALA A 179 -9.21 -12.30 -43.20
N ALA A 180 -8.10 -13.02 -43.17
CA ALA A 180 -7.48 -13.62 -44.36
C ALA A 180 -8.25 -14.86 -44.90
N GLY A 181 -9.17 -15.42 -44.12
CA GLY A 181 -9.97 -16.58 -44.52
C GLY A 181 -11.37 -16.23 -45.03
N TYR A 182 -12.14 -17.27 -45.36
CA TYR A 182 -13.51 -17.20 -45.87
C TYR A 182 -14.46 -18.02 -44.99
N GLY A 183 -15.61 -17.42 -44.65
CA GLY A 183 -16.74 -18.10 -44.02
C GLY A 183 -17.48 -19.02 -45.00
N LEU A 184 -18.39 -19.86 -44.51
CA LEU A 184 -19.27 -20.69 -45.34
C LEU A 184 -20.19 -19.87 -46.25
N ASP A 185 -20.40 -18.60 -45.91
CA ASP A 185 -21.14 -17.63 -46.71
C ASP A 185 -20.28 -16.98 -47.82
N GLY A 186 -19.02 -17.42 -47.99
CA GLY A 186 -18.13 -16.96 -49.05
C GLY A 186 -17.50 -15.59 -48.82
N VAL A 187 -17.70 -14.99 -47.64
CA VAL A 187 -17.20 -13.65 -47.32
C VAL A 187 -15.92 -13.73 -46.47
N SER A 188 -14.95 -12.87 -46.79
CA SER A 188 -13.69 -12.70 -46.05
C SER A 188 -13.61 -11.34 -45.34
N GLY A 189 -12.48 -11.04 -44.70
CA GLY A 189 -12.21 -9.72 -44.12
C GLY A 189 -12.88 -9.45 -42.78
N ARG A 190 -13.39 -10.49 -42.09
CA ARG A 190 -14.07 -10.35 -40.79
C ARG A 190 -13.11 -10.55 -39.64
N ASN A 191 -13.23 -9.71 -38.62
CA ASN A 191 -12.58 -9.92 -37.34
C ASN A 191 -13.36 -10.97 -36.51
N LEU A 192 -12.64 -11.79 -35.75
CA LEU A 192 -13.25 -12.69 -34.77
C LEU A 192 -13.59 -11.95 -33.47
N PHE A 193 -12.70 -11.05 -33.05
CA PHE A 193 -12.80 -10.25 -31.84
C PHE A 193 -12.91 -8.75 -32.17
N ASP A 194 -13.63 -8.02 -31.34
CA ASP A 194 -13.39 -6.58 -31.16
C ASP A 194 -12.47 -6.42 -29.95
N VAL A 195 -11.29 -5.83 -30.14
CA VAL A 195 -10.26 -5.64 -29.10
C VAL A 195 -10.04 -4.17 -28.75
N GLY A 196 -10.85 -3.26 -29.29
CA GLY A 196 -10.59 -1.82 -29.22
C GLY A 196 -9.49 -1.34 -30.16
N GLY A 197 -9.13 -0.05 -30.05
CA GLY A 197 -8.14 0.60 -30.92
C GLY A 197 -6.70 0.62 -30.38
N THR A 198 -6.52 0.30 -29.10
CA THR A 198 -5.24 0.36 -28.40
C THR A 198 -5.13 -0.80 -27.42
N SER A 199 -3.91 -1.16 -27.00
CA SER A 199 -3.70 -2.16 -25.96
C SER A 199 -4.33 -1.75 -24.61
N VAL A 200 -4.26 -0.47 -24.25
CA VAL A 200 -4.84 0.05 -23.00
C VAL A 200 -6.34 -0.26 -22.93
N GLY A 201 -6.75 -1.00 -21.90
CA GLY A 201 -8.13 -1.43 -21.66
C GLY A 201 -8.62 -2.58 -22.53
N ALA A 202 -7.78 -3.19 -23.37
CA ALA A 202 -8.19 -4.24 -24.29
C ALA A 202 -8.74 -5.48 -23.56
N ALA A 203 -8.21 -5.85 -22.39
CA ALA A 203 -8.72 -6.99 -21.62
C ALA A 203 -10.14 -6.75 -21.12
N ARG A 204 -10.47 -5.51 -20.78
CA ARG A 204 -11.83 -5.11 -20.39
C ARG A 204 -12.77 -4.95 -21.59
N ALA A 205 -12.24 -4.55 -22.75
CA ALA A 205 -13.04 -4.23 -23.93
C ALA A 205 -13.29 -5.44 -24.84
N ILE A 206 -12.46 -6.48 -24.76
CA ILE A 206 -12.51 -7.60 -25.70
C ILE A 206 -13.87 -8.29 -25.68
N ARG A 207 -14.37 -8.61 -26.87
CA ARG A 207 -15.61 -9.37 -27.09
C ARG A 207 -15.57 -10.04 -28.46
N VAL A 208 -16.41 -11.05 -28.67
CA VAL A 208 -16.63 -11.60 -30.02
C VAL A 208 -17.23 -10.50 -30.90
N SER A 209 -16.70 -10.33 -32.11
CA SER A 209 -17.17 -9.32 -33.06
C SER A 209 -18.64 -9.53 -33.39
N ALA A 210 -19.42 -8.45 -33.49
CA ALA A 210 -20.82 -8.52 -33.89
C ALA A 210 -21.02 -9.16 -35.27
N ASP A 211 -20.00 -9.13 -36.13
CA ASP A 211 -20.05 -9.75 -37.46
C ASP A 211 -20.10 -11.27 -37.42
N VAL A 212 -19.56 -11.90 -36.36
CA VAL A 212 -19.45 -13.36 -36.23
C VAL A 212 -20.21 -13.92 -35.03
N PHE A 213 -20.66 -13.07 -34.10
CA PHE A 213 -21.46 -13.45 -32.94
C PHE A 213 -22.75 -14.18 -33.36
N GLU A 214 -23.03 -15.32 -32.71
CA GLU A 214 -24.16 -16.20 -33.03
C GLU A 214 -24.27 -16.65 -34.50
N ARG A 215 -23.20 -16.50 -35.28
CA ARG A 215 -23.16 -16.82 -36.71
C ARG A 215 -22.03 -17.80 -37.02
N PRO A 216 -22.18 -19.09 -36.67
CA PRO A 216 -21.12 -20.08 -36.85
C PRO A 216 -20.66 -20.22 -38.29
N ASP A 217 -21.54 -20.00 -39.26
CA ASP A 217 -21.24 -20.00 -40.69
C ASP A 217 -20.18 -18.96 -41.08
N ARG A 218 -20.04 -17.88 -40.32
CA ARG A 218 -19.10 -16.78 -40.60
C ARG A 218 -17.70 -16.99 -40.06
N ILE A 219 -17.44 -18.11 -39.38
CA ILE A 219 -16.09 -18.50 -38.99
C ILE A 219 -15.27 -18.82 -40.24
N ALA A 220 -14.24 -18.01 -40.45
CA ALA A 220 -13.38 -18.00 -41.62
C ALA A 220 -12.36 -19.14 -41.61
N ALA A 221 -12.81 -20.36 -41.84
CA ALA A 221 -11.96 -21.56 -41.74
C ALA A 221 -11.23 -21.93 -43.04
N ALA A 222 -11.78 -21.54 -44.19
CA ALA A 222 -11.20 -21.79 -45.51
C ALA A 222 -10.26 -20.64 -45.89
N GLY A 223 -9.16 -20.90 -46.60
CA GLY A 223 -8.26 -19.86 -47.11
C GLY A 223 -8.61 -19.36 -48.51
N SER A 224 -9.57 -20.02 -49.20
CA SER A 224 -10.13 -19.54 -50.48
C SER A 224 -11.61 -19.84 -50.60
N ALA A 225 -12.34 -18.99 -51.33
CA ALA A 225 -13.76 -19.21 -51.63
C ALA A 225 -13.99 -20.50 -52.43
N ASP A 226 -13.08 -20.88 -53.32
CA ASP A 226 -13.18 -22.08 -54.17
C ASP A 226 -13.13 -23.40 -53.38
N SER A 227 -12.61 -23.35 -52.15
CA SER A 227 -12.55 -24.52 -51.25
C SER A 227 -13.82 -24.72 -50.42
N LEU A 228 -14.87 -23.93 -50.65
CA LEU A 228 -16.12 -24.01 -49.90
C LEU A 228 -17.16 -24.94 -50.56
N PRO A 229 -17.89 -25.75 -49.75
CA PRO A 229 -17.60 -26.09 -48.36
C PRO A 229 -16.47 -27.12 -48.25
N GLY A 230 -15.56 -26.98 -47.27
CA GLY A 230 -14.58 -28.02 -46.94
C GLY A 230 -13.17 -27.52 -46.58
N GLY A 231 -12.77 -26.34 -47.08
CA GLY A 231 -11.48 -25.72 -46.78
C GLY A 231 -11.24 -25.53 -45.28
N SER A 232 -10.03 -25.86 -44.83
CA SER A 232 -9.59 -25.82 -43.43
C SER A 232 -8.18 -25.24 -43.24
N ASP A 233 -7.56 -24.80 -44.31
CA ASP A 233 -6.21 -24.24 -44.36
C ASP A 233 -6.07 -22.97 -43.51
N ASN A 234 -7.09 -22.09 -43.49
CA ASN A 234 -7.08 -20.93 -42.60
C ASN A 234 -7.27 -21.33 -41.14
N ALA A 235 -8.10 -22.35 -40.86
CA ALA A 235 -8.23 -22.90 -39.51
C ALA A 235 -6.90 -23.50 -39.00
N VAL A 236 -6.14 -24.19 -39.85
CA VAL A 236 -4.79 -24.68 -39.51
C VAL A 236 -3.81 -23.52 -39.30
N ALA A 237 -3.94 -22.43 -40.04
CA ALA A 237 -3.14 -21.21 -39.80
C ALA A 237 -3.49 -20.55 -38.45
N LEU A 238 -4.77 -20.46 -38.09
CA LEU A 238 -5.22 -19.99 -36.78
C LEU A 238 -4.66 -20.84 -35.62
N VAL A 239 -4.66 -22.17 -35.77
CA VAL A 239 -4.07 -23.06 -34.75
C VAL A 239 -2.56 -22.81 -34.57
N ARG A 240 -1.83 -22.54 -35.67
CA ARG A 240 -0.39 -22.24 -35.62
C ARG A 240 -0.05 -20.96 -34.87
N LEU A 241 -0.99 -20.02 -34.71
CA LEU A 241 -0.77 -18.83 -33.89
C LEU A 241 -0.46 -19.19 -32.43
N GLY A 242 -1.01 -20.30 -31.92
CA GLY A 242 -0.79 -20.75 -30.54
C GLY A 242 0.67 -21.10 -30.21
N SER A 243 1.50 -21.39 -31.22
CA SER A 243 2.94 -21.61 -31.08
C SER A 243 3.81 -20.55 -31.74
N SER A 244 3.19 -19.51 -32.32
CA SER A 244 3.90 -18.44 -33.02
C SER A 244 4.22 -17.28 -32.07
N PRO A 245 5.31 -16.52 -32.31
CA PRO A 245 5.75 -15.43 -31.45
C PRO A 245 4.88 -14.17 -31.61
N ILE A 246 3.61 -14.24 -31.23
CA ILE A 246 2.61 -13.18 -31.50
C ILE A 246 2.44 -12.18 -30.35
N VAL A 247 2.98 -12.45 -29.17
CA VAL A 247 2.95 -11.52 -28.02
C VAL A 247 4.37 -11.18 -27.63
N ASN A 248 4.84 -9.95 -27.92
CA ASN A 248 6.21 -9.51 -27.62
C ASN A 248 7.30 -10.53 -28.00
N GLY A 249 7.19 -11.14 -29.18
CA GLY A 249 8.16 -12.14 -29.66
C GLY A 249 8.04 -13.53 -29.00
N ASN A 250 7.01 -13.78 -28.19
CA ASN A 250 6.78 -15.04 -27.50
C ASN A 250 5.45 -15.69 -27.90
N PRO A 251 5.34 -17.03 -27.83
CA PRO A 251 4.05 -17.71 -27.91
C PRO A 251 3.10 -17.27 -26.80
N PRO A 252 1.78 -17.25 -27.02
CA PRO A 252 0.81 -16.81 -26.01
C PRO A 252 0.94 -17.55 -24.68
N SER A 253 1.19 -18.87 -24.70
CA SER A 253 1.37 -19.65 -23.48
C SER A 253 2.59 -19.22 -22.66
N THR A 254 3.70 -18.92 -23.32
CA THR A 254 4.93 -18.41 -22.67
C THR A 254 4.72 -17.01 -22.14
N ALA A 255 4.12 -16.11 -22.94
CA ALA A 255 3.86 -14.73 -22.54
C ALA A 255 2.94 -14.67 -21.31
N TYR A 256 1.83 -15.41 -21.32
CA TYR A 256 0.93 -15.50 -20.16
C TYR A 256 1.63 -16.14 -18.94
N GLY A 257 2.45 -17.16 -19.17
CA GLY A 257 3.28 -17.77 -18.12
C GLY A 257 4.25 -16.77 -17.47
N SER A 258 4.82 -15.84 -18.24
CA SER A 258 5.65 -14.76 -17.72
C SER A 258 4.87 -13.76 -16.87
N ILE A 259 3.64 -13.43 -17.25
CA ILE A 259 2.75 -12.57 -16.43
C ILE A 259 2.53 -13.20 -15.05
N VAL A 260 2.16 -14.48 -15.02
CA VAL A 260 1.93 -15.22 -13.76
C VAL A 260 3.23 -15.37 -12.95
N ALA A 261 4.36 -15.63 -13.61
CA ALA A 261 5.65 -15.73 -12.94
C ALA A 261 6.08 -14.40 -12.32
N ASN A 262 5.87 -13.27 -13.00
CA ASN A 262 6.25 -11.95 -12.51
C ASN A 262 5.51 -11.57 -11.22
N ILE A 263 4.19 -11.77 -11.18
CA ILE A 263 3.42 -11.53 -9.94
C ILE A 263 3.83 -12.49 -8.83
N GLY A 264 4.07 -13.77 -9.14
CA GLY A 264 4.57 -14.74 -8.17
C GLY A 264 5.93 -14.36 -7.57
N LEU A 265 6.84 -13.82 -8.39
CA LEU A 265 8.13 -13.30 -7.94
C LEU A 265 7.99 -12.05 -7.07
N LYS A 266 7.06 -11.14 -7.39
CA LYS A 266 6.76 -9.96 -6.55
C LYS A 266 6.24 -10.39 -5.18
N VAL A 267 5.27 -11.30 -5.13
CA VAL A 267 4.74 -11.86 -3.87
C VAL A 267 5.85 -12.53 -3.06
N SER A 268 6.65 -13.41 -3.67
CA SER A 268 7.74 -14.11 -2.96
C SER A 268 8.80 -13.14 -2.41
N ARG A 269 9.09 -12.04 -3.11
CA ARG A 269 9.98 -10.98 -2.60
C ARG A 269 9.35 -10.24 -1.43
N ALA A 270 8.08 -9.84 -1.54
CA ALA A 270 7.36 -9.16 -0.47
C ALA A 270 7.29 -10.01 0.81
N GLU A 271 7.01 -11.31 0.70
CA GLU A 271 7.05 -12.25 1.84
C GLU A 271 8.44 -12.31 2.49
N GLY A 272 9.50 -12.39 1.67
CA GLY A 272 10.88 -12.38 2.16
C GLY A 272 11.25 -11.05 2.87
N GLU A 273 10.78 -9.93 2.35
CA GLU A 273 10.99 -8.61 2.95
C GLU A 273 10.24 -8.45 4.27
N VAL A 274 9.00 -8.94 4.38
CA VAL A 274 8.24 -8.95 5.64
C VAL A 274 8.99 -9.74 6.69
N ALA A 275 9.41 -10.98 6.38
CA ALA A 275 10.15 -11.82 7.32
C ALA A 275 11.47 -11.16 7.78
N HIS A 276 12.17 -10.48 6.86
CA HIS A 276 13.38 -9.73 7.20
C HIS A 276 13.09 -8.54 8.12
N ARG A 277 12.07 -7.73 7.81
CA ARG A 277 11.70 -6.55 8.61
C ARG A 277 11.21 -6.94 10.00
N GLU A 278 10.46 -8.03 10.14
CA GLU A 278 10.03 -8.56 11.43
C GLU A 278 11.22 -8.99 12.30
N ALA A 279 12.21 -9.68 11.70
CA ALA A 279 13.42 -10.07 12.42
C ALA A 279 14.22 -8.84 12.92
N VAL A 280 14.37 -7.83 12.08
CA VAL A 280 15.02 -6.56 12.46
C VAL A 280 14.22 -5.84 13.54
N HIS A 281 12.89 -5.76 13.42
CA HIS A 281 12.03 -5.14 14.41
C HIS A 281 12.15 -5.82 15.77
N SER A 282 12.06 -7.15 15.82
CA SER A 282 12.22 -7.93 17.05
C SER A 282 13.60 -7.73 17.69
N GLN A 283 14.67 -7.66 16.89
CA GLN A 283 16.00 -7.38 17.39
C GLN A 283 16.11 -5.96 17.99
N LEU A 284 15.56 -4.95 17.31
CA LEU A 284 15.55 -3.57 17.81
C LEU A 284 14.70 -3.44 19.08
N GLU A 285 13.57 -4.15 19.16
CA GLU A 285 12.73 -4.19 20.34
C GLU A 285 13.47 -4.83 21.53
N ALA A 286 14.20 -5.93 21.32
CA ALA A 286 15.02 -6.54 22.36
C ALA A 286 16.13 -5.60 22.86
N ILE A 287 16.79 -4.87 21.95
CA ILE A 287 17.79 -3.86 22.31
C ILE A 287 17.13 -2.72 23.10
N TRP A 288 15.98 -2.25 22.63
CA TRP A 288 15.21 -1.19 23.30
C TRP A 288 14.80 -1.61 24.70
N GLN A 289 14.21 -2.80 24.89
CA GLN A 289 13.83 -3.33 26.21
C GLN A 289 15.04 -3.46 27.15
N SER A 290 16.21 -3.85 26.62
CA SER A 290 17.44 -3.94 27.43
C SER A 290 18.00 -2.59 27.89
N THR A 291 17.67 -1.51 27.17
CA THR A 291 18.16 -0.15 27.45
C THR A 291 17.13 0.72 28.17
N SER A 292 15.85 0.55 27.84
CA SER A 292 14.69 1.27 28.39
C SER A 292 14.06 0.54 29.57
N GLY A 293 14.54 -0.66 29.91
CA GLY A 293 14.15 -1.38 31.10
C GLY A 293 14.60 -0.63 32.34
N VAL A 294 13.70 0.15 32.94
CA VAL A 294 13.88 0.69 34.29
C VAL A 294 14.08 -0.50 35.23
N SER A 295 15.32 -0.65 35.72
CA SER A 295 15.62 -1.69 36.69
C SER A 295 14.91 -1.33 38.00
N LEU A 296 14.00 -2.19 38.47
CA LEU A 296 13.42 -2.09 39.82
C LEU A 296 14.52 -1.96 40.88
N ASP A 297 15.71 -2.49 40.63
CA ASP A 297 16.87 -2.33 41.50
C ASP A 297 17.44 -0.90 41.46
N GLU A 298 17.47 -0.24 40.31
CA GLU A 298 17.90 1.17 40.22
C GLU A 298 16.87 2.11 40.84
N GLU A 299 15.58 1.87 40.63
CA GLU A 299 14.52 2.60 41.33
C GLU A 299 14.51 2.31 42.83
N MET A 300 14.73 1.06 43.28
CA MET A 300 14.88 0.74 44.70
C MET A 300 16.15 1.33 45.31
N VAL A 301 17.25 1.41 44.57
CA VAL A 301 18.48 2.08 45.01
C VAL A 301 18.25 3.59 45.12
N ALA A 302 17.54 4.19 44.17
CA ALA A 302 17.14 5.59 44.23
C ALA A 302 16.19 5.84 45.42
N LEU A 303 15.19 5.00 45.60
CA LEU A 303 14.24 5.06 46.72
C LEU A 303 14.96 4.86 48.07
N SER A 304 15.88 3.90 48.17
CA SER A 304 16.68 3.66 49.38
C SER A 304 17.62 4.85 49.67
N LYS A 305 18.20 5.48 48.64
CA LYS A 305 18.96 6.73 48.79
C LYS A 305 18.07 7.86 49.33
N PHE A 306 16.86 8.04 48.80
CA PHE A 306 15.92 9.06 49.30
C PHE A 306 15.44 8.76 50.73
N GLN A 307 15.16 7.50 51.06
CA GLN A 307 14.81 7.07 52.43
C GLN A 307 15.97 7.34 53.41
N ARG A 308 17.20 6.96 53.06
CA ARG A 308 18.39 7.21 53.90
C ARG A 308 18.69 8.69 54.04
N ALA A 309 18.49 9.49 52.98
CA ALA A 309 18.64 10.93 53.04
C ALA A 309 17.59 11.57 53.96
N TYR A 310 16.35 11.09 53.92
CA TYR A 310 15.27 11.54 54.81
C TYR A 310 15.52 11.13 56.27
N GLU A 311 16.00 9.91 56.53
CA GLU A 311 16.43 9.48 57.86
C GLU A 311 17.61 10.28 58.41
N ALA A 312 18.58 10.62 57.55
CA ALA A 312 19.70 11.47 57.95
C ALA A 312 19.23 12.90 58.25
N ALA A 313 18.36 13.46 57.42
CA ALA A 313 17.78 14.79 57.62
C ALA A 313 16.94 14.86 58.90
N SER A 314 16.14 13.83 59.20
CA SER A 314 15.33 13.77 60.43
C SER A 314 16.20 13.65 61.68
N ARG A 315 17.33 12.92 61.63
CA ARG A 315 18.32 12.90 62.72
C ARG A 315 18.98 14.26 62.92
N VAL A 316 19.33 14.96 61.85
CA VAL A 316 19.87 16.33 61.93
C VAL A 316 18.85 17.26 62.57
N LEU A 317 17.58 17.22 62.15
CA LEU A 317 16.50 17.97 62.78
C LEU A 317 16.35 17.65 64.28
N SER A 318 16.34 16.37 64.66
CA SER A 318 16.24 15.99 66.07
C SER A 318 17.45 16.44 66.91
N THR A 319 18.62 16.59 66.28
CA THR A 319 19.84 17.07 66.93
C THR A 319 19.77 18.58 67.10
N ILE A 320 19.24 19.29 66.10
CA ILE A 320 18.97 20.73 66.18
C ILE A 320 17.91 21.01 67.26
N ASP A 321 16.84 20.21 67.33
CA ASP A 321 15.79 20.35 68.36
C ASP A 321 16.37 20.17 69.77
N ARG A 322 17.24 19.17 69.98
CA ARG A 322 17.96 18.99 71.26
C ARG A 322 18.90 20.14 71.57
N LEU A 323 19.65 20.65 70.58
CA LEU A 323 20.54 21.79 70.79
C LEU A 323 19.76 23.06 71.14
N LEU A 324 18.57 23.26 70.55
CA LEU A 324 17.66 24.36 70.90
C LEU A 324 17.08 24.19 72.30
N GLU A 325 16.73 22.97 72.70
CA GLU A 325 16.21 22.65 74.03
C GLU A 325 17.28 22.84 75.13
N ASP A 326 18.52 22.41 74.86
CA ASP A 326 19.67 22.66 75.74
C ASP A 326 19.97 24.17 75.86
N LEU A 327 19.91 24.91 74.74
CA LEU A 327 20.04 26.39 74.76
C LEU A 327 18.94 27.04 75.61
N MET A 328 17.70 26.56 75.51
CA MET A 328 16.59 27.06 76.32
C MET A 328 16.74 26.70 77.81
N GLN A 329 17.39 25.60 78.15
CA GLN A 329 17.70 25.24 79.55
C GLN A 329 18.83 26.09 80.14
N VAL A 330 19.82 26.49 79.34
CA VAL A 330 20.94 27.35 79.79
C VAL A 330 20.51 28.82 79.99
N VAL A 331 19.39 29.24 79.39
CA VAL A 331 18.85 30.61 79.48
C VAL A 331 17.84 30.78 80.63
N ARG A 332 17.60 29.76 81.47
CA ARG A 332 16.88 29.88 82.74
C ARG A 332 17.82 29.92 83.94
#